data_AF-A0A7S0WDH2-F1
#
_entry.id   AF-A0A7S0WDH2-F1
#
_cell.length_a   1.000
_cell.length_b   1.000
_cell.length_c   1.000
_cell.angle_alpha   90.00
_cell.angle_beta   90.00
_cell.angle_gamma   90.00
#
_symmetry.space_group_name_H-M   'P 1'
#
loop_
_entity.id
_entity.type
_entity.pdbx_description
1 polymer ?
#
loop_
_entity_poly.entity_id
_entity_poly.type
_entity_poly.pdbx_seq_one_letter_code
_entity_poly.pdbx_strand_id
1 'polypeptide(L)'
;SFSNYVQHALQALASVIQAPGSRDDENIYAFENAVCALGKMCEFQSSSLDAKVILPSWLANLPLTEDKVEARNVHAQLMRLLETNATALLGASQEHLPRVVSVLADVLPTSGLSAKLRLVEPEVAARMKNFLLQIQSSLPQEKLAAAWSVLSAEKQAALQNALAS
;
A
#
# COMPACT_ATOMS: atom_id res chain seq x y z
N SER A 1 11.19 21.61 -14.20
CA SER A 1 10.21 20.50 -14.18
C SER A 1 10.96 19.20 -14.44
N PHE A 2 10.67 18.12 -13.70
CA PHE A 2 11.27 16.79 -13.92
C PHE A 2 10.48 15.92 -14.92
N SER A 3 9.37 16.43 -15.46
CA SER A 3 8.45 15.70 -16.36
C SER A 3 9.14 14.97 -17.52
N ASN A 4 10.18 15.56 -18.11
CA ASN A 4 10.90 14.98 -19.25
C ASN A 4 11.66 13.68 -18.92
N TYR A 5 11.90 13.41 -17.63
CA TYR A 5 12.62 12.23 -17.17
C TYR A 5 11.69 11.13 -16.66
N VAL A 6 10.39 11.41 -16.52
CA VAL A 6 9.41 10.50 -15.90
C VAL A 6 9.35 9.16 -16.61
N GLN A 7 9.32 9.14 -17.94
CA GLN A 7 9.24 7.89 -18.70
C GLN A 7 10.47 6.99 -18.49
N HIS A 8 11.66 7.56 -18.56
CA HIS A 8 12.92 6.82 -18.37
C HIS A 8 13.05 6.34 -16.92
N ALA A 9 12.70 7.19 -15.94
CA ALA A 9 12.68 6.81 -14.53
C ALA A 9 11.69 5.66 -14.27
N LEU A 10 10.49 5.72 -14.86
CA LEU A 10 9.48 4.67 -14.73
C LEU A 10 9.99 3.34 -15.28
N GLN A 11 10.62 3.34 -16.45
CA GLN A 11 11.20 2.13 -17.05
C GLN A 11 12.31 1.55 -16.17
N ALA A 12 13.20 2.39 -15.65
CA ALA A 12 14.27 1.95 -14.76
C ALA A 12 13.71 1.34 -13.47
N LEU A 13 12.76 2.01 -12.81
CA LEU A 13 12.11 1.49 -11.61
C LEU A 13 11.37 0.18 -11.88
N ALA A 14 10.64 0.09 -12.99
CA ALA A 14 9.95 -1.15 -13.38
C ALA A 14 10.94 -2.31 -13.57
N SER A 15 12.10 -2.05 -14.19
CA SER A 15 13.13 -3.08 -14.38
C SER A 15 13.67 -3.64 -13.07
N VAL A 16 13.85 -2.80 -12.04
CA VAL A 16 14.28 -3.23 -10.70
C VAL A 16 13.18 -4.04 -10.00
N ILE A 17 11.94 -3.54 -10.03
CA ILE A 17 10.79 -4.18 -9.37
C ILE A 17 10.51 -5.56 -9.98
N GLN A 18 10.61 -5.68 -11.30
CA GLN A 18 10.29 -6.89 -12.07
C GLN A 18 11.48 -7.82 -12.28
N ALA A 19 12.69 -7.44 -11.84
CA ALA A 19 13.87 -8.29 -11.99
C ALA A 19 13.66 -9.65 -11.28
N PRO A 20 14.08 -10.77 -11.89
CA PRO A 20 14.15 -12.05 -11.19
C PRO A 20 15.00 -11.92 -9.92
N GLY A 21 14.52 -12.45 -8.80
CA GLY A 21 15.21 -12.34 -7.50
C GLY A 21 15.19 -10.93 -6.89
N SER A 22 14.35 -10.01 -7.38
CA SER A 22 14.24 -8.65 -6.81
C SER A 22 13.85 -8.64 -5.34
N ARG A 23 13.17 -9.69 -4.88
CA ARG A 23 12.71 -9.85 -3.50
C ARG A 23 13.63 -10.74 -2.65
N ASP A 24 14.76 -11.19 -3.19
CA ASP A 24 15.75 -11.96 -2.41
C ASP A 24 16.41 -11.06 -1.37
N ASP A 25 16.88 -11.62 -0.25
CA ASP A 25 17.45 -10.87 0.88
C ASP A 25 18.57 -9.89 0.46
N GLU A 26 19.35 -10.25 -0.55
CA GLU A 26 20.44 -9.40 -1.09
C GLU A 26 19.91 -8.17 -1.85
N ASN A 27 18.70 -8.26 -2.43
CA ASN A 27 18.11 -7.25 -3.32
C ASN A 27 16.92 -6.49 -2.72
N ILE A 28 16.39 -6.97 -1.59
CA ILE A 28 15.12 -6.48 -1.03
C ILE A 28 15.13 -4.97 -0.79
N TYR A 29 16.23 -4.40 -0.28
CA TYR A 29 16.36 -2.96 -0.08
C TYR A 29 16.30 -2.16 -1.40
N ALA A 30 16.86 -2.68 -2.49
CA ALA A 30 16.78 -2.03 -3.79
C ALA A 30 15.35 -2.08 -4.35
N PHE A 31 14.68 -3.23 -4.18
CA PHE A 31 13.27 -3.40 -4.54
C PHE A 31 12.36 -2.43 -3.76
N GLU A 32 12.47 -2.39 -2.43
CA GLU A 32 11.65 -1.53 -1.58
C GLU A 32 11.85 -0.05 -1.93
N ASN A 33 13.10 0.37 -2.13
CA ASN A 33 13.41 1.73 -2.56
C ASN A 33 12.81 2.07 -3.93
N ALA A 34 12.82 1.12 -4.87
CA ALA A 34 12.21 1.32 -6.18
C ALA A 34 10.68 1.47 -6.09
N VAL A 35 10.02 0.68 -5.24
CA VAL A 35 8.57 0.80 -4.95
C VAL A 35 8.25 2.15 -4.31
N CYS A 36 9.07 2.61 -3.35
CA CYS A 36 8.91 3.94 -2.75
C CYS A 36 9.09 5.08 -3.76
N ALA A 37 10.09 4.98 -4.64
CA ALA A 37 10.31 5.96 -5.71
C ALA A 37 9.13 6.00 -6.69
N LEU A 38 8.58 4.83 -7.05
CA LEU A 38 7.40 4.74 -7.90
C LEU A 38 6.18 5.42 -7.25
N GLY A 39 5.96 5.21 -5.95
CA GLY A 39 4.90 5.89 -5.20
C GLY A 39 5.08 7.41 -5.17
N LYS A 40 6.30 7.90 -4.92
CA LYS A 40 6.65 9.33 -4.98
C LYS A 40 6.37 9.91 -6.38
N MET A 41 6.67 9.18 -7.45
CA MET A 41 6.33 9.62 -8.81
C MET A 41 4.82 9.73 -9.02
N CYS A 42 4.02 8.81 -8.47
CA CYS A 42 2.55 8.90 -8.55
C CYS A 42 2.00 10.14 -7.84
N GLU A 43 2.59 10.57 -6.72
CA GLU A 43 2.17 11.79 -6.00
C GLU A 43 2.64 13.07 -6.70
N PHE A 44 3.90 13.15 -7.12
CA PHE A 44 4.53 14.41 -7.54
C PHE A 44 4.60 14.60 -9.06
N GLN A 45 4.36 13.56 -9.85
CA GLN A 45 4.41 13.58 -11.32
C GLN A 45 3.12 13.02 -11.93
N SER A 46 2.00 13.12 -11.21
CA SER A 46 0.69 12.58 -11.62
C SER A 46 0.21 13.09 -12.98
N SER A 47 0.55 14.32 -13.37
CA SER A 47 0.22 14.87 -14.70
C SER A 47 0.94 14.18 -15.87
N SER A 48 2.03 13.46 -15.57
CA SER A 48 2.86 12.75 -16.56
C SER A 48 2.66 11.23 -16.52
N LEU A 49 1.73 10.73 -15.70
CA LEU A 49 1.50 9.30 -15.46
C LEU A 49 0.01 8.96 -15.55
N ASP A 50 -0.29 7.77 -16.07
CA ASP A 50 -1.63 7.20 -15.94
C ASP A 50 -1.77 6.51 -14.57
N ALA A 51 -2.34 7.24 -13.60
CA ALA A 51 -2.55 6.75 -12.25
C ALA A 51 -3.39 5.46 -12.22
N LYS A 52 -4.31 5.26 -13.16
CA LYS A 52 -5.16 4.05 -13.21
C LYS A 52 -4.37 2.79 -13.57
N VAL A 53 -3.22 2.95 -14.22
CA VAL A 53 -2.33 1.84 -14.58
C VAL A 53 -1.27 1.64 -13.50
N ILE A 54 -0.64 2.74 -13.05
CA ILE A 54 0.53 2.66 -12.18
C ILE A 54 0.15 2.35 -10.72
N LEU A 55 -0.93 2.95 -10.19
CA LEU A 55 -1.30 2.77 -8.78
C LEU A 55 -1.67 1.33 -8.42
N PRO A 56 -2.45 0.58 -9.23
CA PRO A 56 -2.69 -0.83 -8.96
C PRO A 56 -1.41 -1.67 -8.97
N SER A 57 -0.49 -1.40 -9.91
CA SER A 57 0.80 -2.08 -9.98
C SER A 57 1.68 -1.75 -8.77
N TRP A 58 1.68 -0.50 -8.31
CA TRP A 58 2.40 -0.08 -7.11
C TRP A 58 1.82 -0.75 -5.85
N LEU A 59 0.50 -0.73 -5.69
CA LEU A 59 -0.21 -1.39 -4.58
C LEU A 59 0.06 -2.90 -4.51
N ALA A 60 0.22 -3.56 -5.67
CA ALA A 60 0.57 -4.98 -5.72
C ALA A 60 1.90 -5.31 -5.05
N ASN A 61 2.82 -4.34 -4.90
CA ASN A 61 4.14 -4.53 -4.29
C ASN A 61 4.18 -4.26 -2.78
N LEU A 62 3.07 -3.84 -2.15
CA LEU A 62 2.97 -3.58 -0.71
C LEU A 62 2.49 -4.82 0.07
N PRO A 63 2.70 -4.94 1.39
CA PRO A 63 3.45 -4.03 2.25
C PRO A 63 4.95 -4.11 2.01
N LEU A 64 5.67 -3.08 2.43
CA LEU A 64 7.12 -3.13 2.59
C LEU A 64 7.44 -3.46 4.05
N THR A 65 8.45 -4.29 4.27
CA THR A 65 8.75 -4.82 5.60
C THR A 65 10.18 -4.57 6.02
N GLU A 66 11.17 -4.48 5.13
CA GLU A 66 12.58 -4.55 5.53
C GLU A 66 13.12 -3.19 5.99
N ASP A 67 13.07 -2.18 5.14
CA ASP A 67 13.37 -0.80 5.49
C ASP A 67 12.19 -0.19 6.24
N LYS A 68 12.26 -0.20 7.56
CA LYS A 68 11.20 0.30 8.44
C LYS A 68 10.91 1.79 8.23
N VAL A 69 11.88 2.59 7.78
CA VAL A 69 11.67 4.02 7.52
C VAL A 69 10.85 4.19 6.25
N GLU A 70 11.30 3.56 5.16
CA GLU A 70 10.58 3.60 3.88
C GLU A 70 9.22 2.90 3.95
N ALA A 71 9.10 1.80 4.71
CA ALA A 71 7.82 1.14 4.99
C ALA A 71 6.82 2.10 5.65
N ARG A 72 7.22 2.84 6.69
CA ARG A 72 6.32 3.82 7.32
C ARG A 72 5.89 4.91 6.35
N ASN A 73 6.83 5.40 5.53
CA ASN A 73 6.56 6.44 4.54
C ASN A 73 5.58 5.96 3.47
N VAL A 74 5.77 4.74 2.94
CA VAL A 74 4.94 4.17 1.87
C VAL A 74 3.54 3.81 2.38
N HIS A 75 3.41 3.32 3.60
CA HIS A 75 2.10 3.03 4.21
C HIS A 75 1.33 4.31 4.56
N ALA A 76 2.02 5.39 4.97
CA ALA A 76 1.41 6.71 5.09
C ALA A 76 0.99 7.27 3.72
N GLN A 77 1.79 7.04 2.68
CA GLN A 77 1.49 7.40 1.30
C GLN A 77 0.26 6.66 0.77
N LEU A 78 0.11 5.37 1.07
CA LEU A 78 -1.08 4.60 0.71
C LEU A 78 -2.36 5.27 1.23
N MET A 79 -2.37 5.73 2.48
CA MET A 79 -3.52 6.43 3.05
C MET A 79 -3.82 7.77 2.36
N ARG A 80 -2.79 8.55 2.01
CA ARG A 80 -2.98 9.79 1.23
C ARG A 80 -3.52 9.53 -0.17
N LEU A 81 -3.05 8.46 -0.83
CA LEU A 81 -3.52 8.07 -2.16
C LEU A 81 -4.96 7.53 -2.13
N LEU A 82 -5.36 6.85 -1.05
CA LEU A 82 -6.76 6.46 -0.83
C LEU A 82 -7.69 7.67 -0.69
N GLU A 83 -7.21 8.77 -0.10
CA GLU A 83 -8.01 10.00 0.06
C GLU A 83 -8.04 10.86 -1.22
N THR A 84 -6.92 10.93 -1.94
CA THR A 84 -6.77 11.84 -3.10
C THR A 84 -7.07 11.19 -4.44
N ASN A 85 -6.87 9.86 -4.56
CA ASN A 85 -6.94 9.11 -5.82
C ASN A 85 -7.69 7.77 -5.65
N ALA A 86 -8.70 7.74 -4.77
CA ALA A 86 -9.46 6.54 -4.40
C ALA A 86 -9.88 5.69 -5.61
N THR A 87 -10.47 6.30 -6.64
CA THR A 87 -10.97 5.59 -7.83
C THR A 87 -9.85 4.94 -8.65
N ALA A 88 -8.69 5.59 -8.76
CA ALA A 88 -7.56 5.04 -9.50
C ALA A 88 -6.86 3.90 -8.73
N LEU A 89 -6.82 4.00 -7.40
CA LEU A 89 -6.18 3.00 -6.54
C LEU A 89 -7.08 1.80 -6.26
N LEU A 90 -8.36 2.02 -5.98
CA LEU A 90 -9.33 0.95 -5.68
C LEU A 90 -9.90 0.32 -6.95
N GLY A 91 -9.86 1.02 -8.08
CA GLY A 91 -10.55 0.64 -9.31
C GLY A 91 -12.00 1.11 -9.33
N ALA A 92 -12.59 1.17 -10.52
CA ALA A 92 -13.94 1.73 -10.72
C ALA A 92 -15.01 0.92 -9.96
N SER A 93 -14.79 -0.39 -9.82
CA SER A 93 -15.67 -1.29 -9.07
C SER A 93 -15.07 -1.73 -7.74
N GLN A 94 -14.05 -1.03 -7.25
CA GLN A 94 -13.31 -1.38 -6.03
C GLN A 94 -12.62 -2.76 -6.14
N GLU A 95 -12.24 -3.18 -7.35
CA GLU A 95 -11.59 -4.47 -7.61
C GLU A 95 -10.27 -4.67 -6.83
N HIS A 96 -9.60 -3.58 -6.43
CA HIS A 96 -8.34 -3.63 -5.68
C HIS A 96 -8.54 -3.49 -4.16
N LEU A 97 -9.78 -3.34 -3.69
CA LEU A 97 -10.08 -3.27 -2.25
C LEU A 97 -9.54 -4.47 -1.46
N PRO A 98 -9.66 -5.74 -1.91
CA PRO A 98 -9.10 -6.87 -1.18
C PRO A 98 -7.59 -6.73 -0.95
N ARG A 99 -6.86 -6.19 -1.93
CA ARG A 99 -5.42 -5.96 -1.79
C ARG A 99 -5.11 -4.88 -0.76
N VAL A 100 -5.85 -3.77 -0.78
CA VAL A 100 -5.71 -2.72 0.24
C VAL A 100 -5.95 -3.30 1.63
N VAL A 101 -7.05 -4.03 1.83
CA VAL A 101 -7.39 -4.66 3.12
C VAL A 101 -6.29 -5.63 3.58
N SER A 102 -5.73 -6.43 2.67
CA SER A 102 -4.57 -7.29 2.96
C SER A 102 -3.36 -6.51 3.45
N VAL A 103 -3.00 -5.41 2.80
CA VAL A 103 -1.86 -4.58 3.23
C VAL A 103 -2.12 -3.98 4.62
N LEU A 104 -3.33 -3.48 4.86
CA LEU A 104 -3.68 -2.91 6.17
C LEU A 104 -3.65 -3.97 7.27
N ALA A 105 -4.11 -5.19 6.99
CA ALA A 105 -4.09 -6.30 7.95
C ALA A 105 -2.67 -6.74 8.35
N ASP A 106 -1.70 -6.60 7.44
CA ASP A 106 -0.29 -6.91 7.73
C ASP A 106 0.39 -5.82 8.56
N VAL A 107 0.01 -4.57 8.33
CA VAL A 107 0.73 -3.40 8.84
C VAL A 107 0.15 -2.89 10.16
N LEU A 108 -1.18 -2.86 10.29
CA LEU A 108 -1.88 -2.34 11.48
C LEU A 108 -1.42 -2.98 12.80
N PRO A 109 -1.27 -4.32 12.91
CA PRO A 109 -0.86 -4.97 14.16
C PRO A 109 0.53 -4.53 14.62
N THR A 110 1.37 -4.03 13.72
CA THR A 110 2.73 -3.57 14.06
C THR A 110 2.75 -2.19 14.73
N SER A 111 1.63 -1.45 14.72
CA SER A 111 1.55 -0.07 15.23
C SER A 111 1.86 0.08 16.73
N GLY A 112 1.58 -0.97 17.52
CA GLY A 112 1.89 -1.01 18.95
C GLY A 112 3.33 -1.46 19.27
N LEU A 113 4.11 -1.85 18.26
CA LEU A 113 5.51 -2.25 18.45
C LEU A 113 6.42 -1.02 18.62
N SER A 114 7.65 -1.28 19.06
CA SER A 114 8.68 -0.23 19.15
C SER A 114 8.94 0.43 17.78
N ALA A 115 9.46 1.66 17.78
CA ALA A 115 9.79 2.39 16.56
C ALA A 115 10.76 1.65 15.61
N LYS A 116 11.55 0.71 16.12
CA LYS A 116 12.46 -0.13 15.32
C LYS A 116 11.76 -1.27 14.59
N LEU A 117 10.56 -1.66 15.01
CA LEU A 117 9.84 -2.82 14.48
C LEU A 117 8.53 -2.44 13.77
N ARG A 118 7.92 -1.30 14.12
CA ARG A 118 6.66 -0.87 13.52
C ARG A 118 6.83 -0.49 12.05
N LEU A 119 5.87 -0.93 11.24
CA LEU A 119 5.77 -0.63 9.80
C LEU A 119 4.88 0.59 9.52
N VAL A 120 4.20 1.11 10.55
CA VAL A 120 3.31 2.26 10.44
C VAL A 120 3.39 3.10 11.71
N GLU A 121 3.24 4.42 11.55
CA GLU A 121 3.13 5.35 12.66
C GLU A 121 1.73 5.26 13.32
N PRO A 122 1.62 5.40 14.66
CA PRO A 122 0.33 5.27 15.35
C PRO A 122 -0.78 6.18 14.81
N GLU A 123 -0.43 7.41 14.40
CA GLU A 123 -1.37 8.34 13.78
C GLU A 123 -1.92 7.80 12.44
N VAL A 124 -1.05 7.22 11.61
CA VAL A 124 -1.42 6.63 10.33
C VAL A 124 -2.23 5.34 10.57
N ALA A 125 -1.90 4.57 11.60
CA ALA A 125 -2.67 3.39 11.99
C ALA A 125 -4.11 3.77 12.41
N ALA A 126 -4.30 4.88 13.13
CA ALA A 126 -5.63 5.39 13.45
C ALA A 126 -6.43 5.76 12.18
N ARG A 127 -5.78 6.36 11.18
CA ARG A 127 -6.42 6.63 9.87
C ARG A 127 -6.78 5.35 9.12
N MET A 128 -5.90 4.34 9.11
CA MET A 128 -6.17 3.02 8.54
C MET A 128 -7.38 2.35 9.21
N LYS A 129 -7.47 2.42 10.55
CA LYS A 129 -8.60 1.92 11.31
C LYS A 129 -9.91 2.61 10.91
N ASN A 130 -9.91 3.94 10.84
CA ASN A 130 -11.09 4.71 10.42
C ASN A 130 -11.53 4.37 8.99
N PHE A 131 -10.59 4.19 8.07
CA PHE A 131 -10.88 3.75 6.71
C PHE A 131 -11.57 2.37 6.69
N LEU A 132 -11.07 1.41 7.47
CA LEU A 132 -11.67 0.07 7.57
C LEU A 132 -13.10 0.11 8.14
N LEU A 133 -13.33 0.92 9.18
CA LEU A 133 -14.67 1.11 9.75
C LEU A 133 -15.64 1.79 8.77
N GLN A 134 -15.13 2.75 7.99
CA GLN A 134 -15.91 3.43 6.97
C GLN A 134 -16.31 2.46 5.85
N ILE A 135 -15.40 1.63 5.34
CA ILE A 135 -15.76 0.67 4.29
C ILE A 135 -16.74 -0.39 4.80
N GLN A 136 -16.61 -0.84 6.05
CA GLN A 136 -17.54 -1.80 6.66
C GLN A 136 -18.97 -1.27 6.77
N SER A 137 -19.15 0.04 6.96
CA SER A 137 -20.46 0.67 7.07
C SER A 137 -21.05 1.12 5.73
N SER A 138 -20.20 1.42 4.75
CA SER A 138 -20.63 2.04 3.48
C SER A 138 -20.70 1.07 2.29
N LEU A 139 -19.97 -0.04 2.32
CA LEU A 139 -19.92 -0.98 1.19
C LEU A 139 -20.89 -2.15 1.34
N PRO A 140 -21.41 -2.69 0.22
CA PRO A 140 -22.23 -3.90 0.23
C PRO A 140 -21.50 -5.09 0.87
N GLN A 141 -22.25 -5.94 1.57
CA GLN A 141 -21.71 -7.11 2.27
C GLN A 141 -20.93 -8.05 1.34
N GLU A 142 -21.33 -8.18 0.08
CA GLU A 142 -20.61 -9.00 -0.92
C GLU A 142 -19.17 -8.51 -1.14
N LYS A 143 -18.97 -7.19 -1.28
CA LYS A 143 -17.63 -6.62 -1.48
C LYS A 143 -16.76 -6.73 -0.24
N LEU A 144 -17.38 -6.58 0.94
CA LEU A 144 -16.70 -6.81 2.22
C LEU A 144 -16.29 -8.28 2.35
N ALA A 145 -17.18 -9.22 2.02
CA ALA A 145 -16.84 -10.65 2.05
C ALA A 145 -15.66 -10.97 1.13
N ALA A 146 -15.64 -10.44 -0.10
CA ALA A 146 -14.54 -10.60 -1.03
C ALA A 146 -13.22 -9.98 -0.53
N ALA A 147 -13.29 -8.81 0.13
CA ALA A 147 -12.11 -8.15 0.67
C ALA A 147 -11.52 -8.86 1.91
N TRP A 148 -12.35 -9.56 2.68
CA TRP A 148 -11.90 -10.35 3.83
C TRP A 148 -11.51 -11.78 3.46
N SER A 149 -12.06 -12.35 2.38
CA SER A 149 -11.76 -13.73 1.98
C SER A 149 -10.32 -13.94 1.51
N VAL A 150 -9.62 -12.87 1.12
CA VAL A 150 -8.18 -12.94 0.77
C VAL A 150 -7.26 -13.01 2.00
N LEU A 151 -7.79 -12.72 3.19
CA LEU A 151 -7.03 -12.78 4.44
C LEU A 151 -7.03 -14.19 5.01
N SER A 152 -5.91 -14.62 5.59
CA SER A 152 -5.88 -15.82 6.44
C SER A 152 -6.69 -15.60 7.72
N ALA A 153 -7.10 -16.69 8.38
CA ALA A 153 -7.82 -16.62 9.65
C ALA A 153 -7.05 -15.80 10.71
N GLU A 154 -5.72 -15.95 10.75
CA GLU A 154 -4.84 -15.18 11.62
C GLU A 154 -4.89 -13.68 11.31
N LYS A 155 -4.79 -13.29 10.03
CA LYS A 155 -4.89 -11.88 9.62
C LYS A 155 -6.26 -11.30 9.89
N GLN A 156 -7.33 -12.08 9.71
CA GLN A 156 -8.69 -11.66 10.06
C GLN A 156 -8.82 -11.39 11.56
N ALA A 157 -8.31 -12.29 12.40
CA ALA A 157 -8.33 -12.11 13.86
C ALA A 157 -7.48 -10.91 14.30
N ALA A 158 -6.28 -10.76 13.75
CA ALA A 158 -5.41 -9.62 14.03
C ALA A 158 -6.06 -8.29 13.64
N LEU A 159 -6.71 -8.25 12.46
CA LEU A 159 -7.47 -7.09 12.00
C LEU A 159 -8.65 -6.78 12.92
N GLN A 160 -9.43 -7.79 13.30
CA GLN A 160 -10.56 -7.60 14.23
C GLN A 160 -10.10 -7.07 15.59
N ASN A 161 -9.00 -7.60 16.13
CA ASN A 161 -8.40 -7.11 17.37
C ASN A 161 -7.95 -5.66 17.25
N ALA A 162 -7.27 -5.29 16.16
CA ALA A 162 -6.83 -3.91 15.91
C ALA A 162 -8.02 -2.94 15.71
N LEU A 163 -9.16 -3.42 15.20
CA LEU A 163 -10.38 -2.62 15.10
C LEU A 163 -11.09 -2.46 16.46
N ALA A 164 -10.97 -3.43 17.35
CA ALA A 164 -11.61 -3.42 18.68
C ALA A 164 -10.82 -2.60 19.73
N SER A 165 -9.49 -2.48 19.58
CA SER A 165 -8.60 -1.70 20.47
C SER A 165 -8.62 -0.22 20.15
#